data_AF-A0A925FWX4-F1
#
_entry.id   AF-A0A925FWX4-F1
#
_cell.length_a   1.000
_cell.length_b   1.000
_cell.length_c   1.000
_cell.angle_alpha   90.00
_cell.angle_beta   90.00
_cell.angle_gamma   90.00
#
_symmetry.space_group_name_H-M   'P 1'
#
loop_
_entity.id
_entity.type
_entity.pdbx_description
1 polymer ?
#
loop_
_entity_poly.entity_id
_entity_poly.type
_entity_poly.pdbx_seq_one_letter_code
_entity_poly.pdbx_strand_id
1 'polypeptide(L)'
;MAVVLTDIQIAFAAGALFADAGAPVIEAAKNHSEASLLKVYCRYMLRSLVYTAVFLGPVATISLLAYPAWETQYISAAFDNMLGHPVNASYYGIFLMAVFAGGWFGNWLGFKWVLAGKRKQLRIFYLVLVAITFIVVWARYPAPVRIGTYEEFKRDPNALPYYTQDKTFFYCFLVLLLIAGLPLLIGFIKSRMEVKQVKAGSIEPLIKSPLPWPRSDT
;
A
#
# COMPACT_ATOMS: atom_id res chain seq x y z
N MET A 1 -23.35 -1.05 1.07
CA MET A 1 -22.26 -1.45 1.96
C MET A 1 -21.22 -2.22 1.13
N ALA A 2 -20.15 -1.56 0.66
CA ALA A 2 -19.03 -2.17 -0.07
C ALA A 2 -17.94 -1.10 -0.32
N VAL A 3 -17.10 -0.82 0.69
CA VAL A 3 -16.04 0.21 0.60
C VAL A 3 -14.63 -0.39 0.75
N VAL A 4 -14.52 -1.70 0.98
CA VAL A 4 -13.35 -2.28 1.66
C VAL A 4 -12.53 -3.22 0.76
N LEU A 5 -13.00 -3.52 -0.45
CA LEU A 5 -12.36 -4.52 -1.30
C LEU A 5 -11.11 -3.96 -2.00
N THR A 6 -11.17 -2.75 -2.58
CA THR A 6 -10.16 -2.17 -3.49
C THR A 6 -8.75 -2.09 -2.90
N ASP A 7 -8.64 -1.89 -1.59
CA ASP A 7 -7.37 -1.74 -0.89
C ASP A 7 -6.56 -3.03 -0.88
N ILE A 8 -7.23 -4.18 -0.85
CA ILE A 8 -6.59 -5.49 -0.90
C ILE A 8 -5.98 -5.74 -2.28
N GLN A 9 -6.68 -5.39 -3.39
CA GLN A 9 -6.12 -5.55 -4.73
C GLN A 9 -4.96 -4.57 -4.98
N ILE A 10 -5.03 -3.34 -4.47
CA ILE A 10 -3.93 -2.37 -4.59
C ILE A 10 -2.72 -2.81 -3.77
N ALA A 11 -2.92 -3.28 -2.52
CA ALA A 11 -1.84 -3.83 -1.71
C ALA A 11 -1.16 -5.02 -2.40
N PHE A 12 -1.96 -5.95 -2.95
CA PHE A 12 -1.46 -7.05 -3.76
C PHE A 12 -0.64 -6.57 -4.96
N ALA A 13 -1.18 -5.63 -5.75
CA ALA A 13 -0.51 -5.11 -6.93
C ALA A 13 0.81 -4.39 -6.57
N ALA A 14 0.83 -3.64 -5.48
CA ALA A 14 2.04 -3.00 -4.96
C ALA A 14 3.11 -4.05 -4.56
N GLY A 15 2.71 -5.12 -3.87
CA GLY A 15 3.63 -6.21 -3.52
C GLY A 15 4.24 -6.89 -4.75
N ALA A 16 3.42 -7.19 -5.76
CA ALA A 16 3.87 -7.74 -7.03
C ALA A 16 4.79 -6.78 -7.80
N LEU A 17 4.49 -5.48 -7.78
CA LEU A 17 5.29 -4.42 -8.39
C LEU A 17 6.68 -4.34 -7.75
N PHE A 18 6.80 -4.41 -6.43
CA PHE A 18 8.11 -4.39 -5.76
C PHE A 18 8.98 -5.57 -6.19
N ALA A 19 8.41 -6.77 -6.30
CA ALA A 19 9.13 -7.94 -6.79
C ALA A 19 9.58 -7.78 -8.25
N ASP A 20 8.73 -7.29 -9.17
CA ASP A 20 9.15 -7.05 -10.56
C ASP A 20 10.18 -5.92 -10.67
N ALA A 21 10.03 -4.85 -9.87
CA ALA A 21 10.95 -3.72 -9.87
C ALA A 21 12.38 -4.16 -9.49
N GLY A 22 12.50 -5.11 -8.55
CA GLY A 22 13.76 -5.70 -8.09
C GLY A 22 14.22 -6.95 -8.82
N ALA A 23 13.51 -7.40 -9.85
CA ALA A 23 13.76 -8.70 -10.47
C ALA A 23 15.23 -8.98 -10.89
N PRO A 24 15.99 -8.02 -11.46
CA PRO A 24 17.42 -8.24 -11.73
C PRO A 24 18.25 -8.54 -10.46
N VAL A 25 17.88 -7.95 -9.31
CA VAL A 25 18.53 -8.22 -8.02
C VAL A 25 18.16 -9.62 -7.52
N ILE A 26 16.90 -10.02 -7.70
CA ILE A 26 16.41 -11.37 -7.33
C ILE A 26 17.13 -12.45 -8.17
N GLU A 27 17.19 -12.24 -9.49
CA GLU A 27 17.87 -13.14 -10.43
C GLU A 27 19.38 -13.25 -10.11
N ALA A 28 20.04 -12.12 -9.82
CA ALA A 28 21.44 -12.12 -9.44
C ALA A 28 21.70 -12.79 -8.06
N ALA A 29 20.80 -12.60 -7.10
CA ALA A 29 20.90 -13.24 -5.78
C ALA A 29 20.73 -14.76 -5.86
N LYS A 30 19.83 -15.26 -6.73
CA LYS A 30 19.66 -16.69 -7.02
C LYS A 30 20.97 -17.33 -7.51
N ASN A 31 21.71 -16.62 -8.36
CA ASN A 31 22.97 -17.11 -8.91
C ASN A 31 24.14 -17.04 -7.93
N HIS A 32 24.01 -16.26 -6.83
CA HIS A 32 25.07 -16.10 -5.85
C HIS A 32 24.99 -17.13 -4.71
N SER A 33 23.86 -17.19 -3.98
CA SER A 33 23.62 -18.21 -2.96
C SER A 33 22.18 -18.18 -2.46
N GLU A 34 21.71 -19.30 -1.88
CA GLU A 34 20.39 -19.37 -1.24
C GLU A 34 20.23 -18.33 -0.11
N ALA A 35 21.28 -18.13 0.70
CA ALA A 35 21.30 -17.11 1.74
C ALA A 35 21.12 -15.68 1.20
N SER A 36 21.74 -15.39 0.04
CA SER A 36 21.59 -14.09 -0.63
C SER A 36 20.17 -13.92 -1.17
N LEU A 37 19.60 -14.99 -1.72
CA LEU A 37 18.22 -14.99 -2.22
C LEU A 37 17.20 -14.75 -1.09
N LEU A 38 17.35 -15.43 0.04
CA LEU A 38 16.50 -15.24 1.22
C LEU A 38 16.60 -13.81 1.75
N LYS A 39 17.81 -13.24 1.81
CA LYS A 39 18.03 -11.87 2.25
C LYS A 39 17.33 -10.85 1.35
N VAL A 40 17.42 -11.04 0.04
CA VAL A 40 16.71 -10.19 -0.94
C VAL A 40 15.20 -10.37 -0.78
N TYR A 41 14.70 -11.60 -0.68
CA TYR A 41 13.28 -11.87 -0.44
C TYR A 41 12.76 -11.11 0.79
N CYS A 42 13.39 -11.27 1.95
CA CYS A 42 12.97 -10.61 3.18
C CYS A 42 13.00 -9.07 3.06
N ARG A 43 13.98 -8.51 2.37
CA ARG A 43 14.07 -7.05 2.15
C ARG A 43 12.91 -6.52 1.29
N TYR A 44 12.61 -7.19 0.19
CA TYR A 44 11.54 -6.77 -0.71
C TYR A 44 10.16 -7.00 -0.09
N MET A 45 9.99 -8.11 0.62
CA MET A 45 8.80 -8.38 1.42
C MET A 45 8.61 -7.28 2.48
N LEU A 46 9.63 -6.97 3.27
CA LEU A 46 9.52 -5.93 4.31
C LEU A 46 9.14 -4.56 3.72
N ARG A 47 9.71 -4.16 2.58
CA ARG A 47 9.32 -2.90 1.90
C ARG A 47 7.84 -2.89 1.52
N SER A 48 7.35 -4.00 0.98
CA SER A 48 5.93 -4.16 0.64
C SER A 48 5.03 -4.13 1.87
N LEU A 49 5.43 -4.80 2.95
CA LEU A 49 4.65 -4.88 4.18
C LEU A 49 4.66 -3.56 4.96
N VAL A 50 5.79 -2.85 5.01
CA VAL A 50 5.86 -1.50 5.61
C VAL A 50 4.95 -0.54 4.84
N TYR A 51 4.93 -0.60 3.50
CA TYR A 51 3.96 0.14 2.71
C TYR A 51 2.51 -0.16 3.12
N THR A 52 2.19 -1.45 3.22
CA THR A 52 0.84 -1.92 3.50
C THR A 52 0.37 -1.59 4.92
N ALA A 53 1.23 -1.83 5.93
CA ALA A 53 0.90 -1.69 7.35
C ALA A 53 0.99 -0.26 7.86
N VAL A 54 2.00 0.51 7.43
CA VAL A 54 2.27 1.85 7.98
C VAL A 54 1.53 2.94 7.22
N PHE A 55 1.16 2.70 5.96
CA PHE A 55 0.62 3.76 5.12
C PHE A 55 -0.78 3.46 4.59
N LEU A 56 -1.03 2.25 4.10
CA LEU A 56 -2.38 1.88 3.66
C LEU A 56 -3.33 1.71 4.84
N GLY A 57 -2.85 1.09 5.94
CA GLY A 57 -3.63 0.90 7.15
C GLY A 57 -4.12 2.21 7.78
N PRO A 58 -3.24 3.14 8.19
CA PRO A 58 -3.66 4.41 8.78
C PRO A 58 -4.53 5.27 7.87
N VAL A 59 -4.27 5.31 6.56
CA VAL A 59 -5.08 6.04 5.59
C VAL A 59 -6.48 5.43 5.47
N ALA A 60 -6.61 4.10 5.51
CA ALA A 60 -7.90 3.44 5.55
C ALA A 60 -8.63 3.68 6.88
N THR A 61 -7.95 3.63 8.04
CA THR A 61 -8.57 4.00 9.33
C THR A 61 -8.98 5.46 9.41
N ILE A 62 -8.15 6.39 8.93
CA ILE A 62 -8.51 7.81 8.92
C ILE A 62 -9.71 8.00 8.00
N SER A 63 -9.71 7.42 6.79
CA SER A 63 -10.83 7.53 5.86
C SER A 63 -12.13 6.88 6.36
N LEU A 64 -12.04 5.86 7.23
CA LEU A 64 -13.19 5.19 7.86
C LEU A 64 -13.68 5.88 9.14
N LEU A 65 -12.78 6.45 9.95
CA LEU A 65 -13.11 7.05 11.26
C LEU A 65 -13.32 8.56 11.21
N ALA A 66 -12.75 9.23 10.23
CA ALA A 66 -12.82 10.67 10.10
C ALA A 66 -12.85 11.01 8.62
N TYR A 67 -14.01 11.47 8.14
CA TYR A 67 -14.05 12.10 6.83
C TYR A 67 -12.95 13.18 6.80
N PRO A 68 -11.93 13.08 5.92
CA PRO A 68 -10.67 13.75 6.15
C PRO A 68 -10.91 15.25 6.33
N ALA A 69 -10.53 15.82 7.47
CA ALA A 69 -10.73 17.22 7.87
C ALA A 69 -12.10 17.67 8.43
N TRP A 70 -13.22 16.96 8.20
CA TRP A 70 -14.55 17.45 8.63
C TRP A 70 -15.01 16.89 9.96
N GLU A 71 -14.64 15.63 10.23
CA GLU A 71 -15.04 14.92 11.45
C GLU A 71 -13.87 14.62 12.39
N THR A 72 -12.71 15.25 12.17
CA THR A 72 -11.56 15.15 13.09
C THR A 72 -11.89 15.60 14.52
N GLN A 73 -12.85 16.50 14.66
CA GLN A 73 -13.44 16.91 15.95
C GLN A 73 -14.30 15.83 16.64
N TYR A 74 -14.78 14.83 15.89
CA TYR A 74 -15.52 13.67 16.41
C TYR A 74 -14.64 12.44 16.61
N ILE A 75 -13.33 12.53 16.31
CA ILE A 75 -12.37 11.44 16.56
C ILE A 75 -12.43 11.01 18.03
N SER A 76 -12.52 11.95 18.98
CA SER A 76 -12.68 11.61 20.41
C SER A 76 -13.96 10.80 20.65
N ALA A 77 -15.09 11.23 20.12
CA ALA A 77 -16.37 10.51 20.26
C ALA A 77 -16.39 9.15 19.53
N ALA A 78 -15.64 9.00 18.44
CA ALA A 78 -15.44 7.73 17.75
C ALA A 78 -14.53 6.80 18.55
N PHE A 79 -13.48 7.32 19.20
CA PHE A 79 -12.64 6.57 20.14
C PHE A 79 -13.43 6.12 21.37
N ASP A 80 -14.24 7.00 21.96
CA ASP A 80 -15.09 6.69 23.12
C ASP A 80 -16.14 5.62 22.76
N ASN A 81 -16.75 5.69 21.57
CA ASN A 81 -17.65 4.65 21.05
C ASN A 81 -16.92 3.34 20.72
N MET A 82 -15.66 3.39 20.25
CA MET A 82 -14.84 2.18 20.01
C MET A 82 -14.50 1.46 21.31
N LEU A 83 -14.19 2.21 22.38
CA LEU A 83 -13.98 1.65 23.72
C LEU A 83 -15.25 0.96 24.27
N GLY A 84 -16.43 1.48 23.92
CA GLY A 84 -17.72 0.87 24.25
C GLY A 84 -18.12 -0.34 23.37
N HIS A 85 -17.51 -0.51 22.20
CA HIS A 85 -17.88 -1.54 21.21
C HIS A 85 -16.66 -2.26 20.60
N PRO A 86 -15.95 -3.11 21.37
CA PRO A 86 -14.71 -3.76 20.95
C PRO A 86 -14.85 -4.69 19.72
N VAL A 87 -16.07 -5.14 19.43
CA VAL A 87 -16.38 -5.95 18.24
C VAL A 87 -16.20 -5.13 16.94
N ASN A 88 -16.42 -3.82 16.96
CA ASN A 88 -16.19 -2.98 15.78
C ASN A 88 -14.69 -2.81 15.48
N ALA A 89 -13.86 -2.77 16.51
CA ALA A 89 -12.40 -2.75 16.37
C ALA A 89 -11.87 -4.09 15.79
N SER A 90 -12.52 -5.22 16.08
CA SER A 90 -12.10 -6.52 15.53
C SER A 90 -12.35 -6.62 14.03
N TYR A 91 -13.47 -6.10 13.50
CA TYR A 91 -13.71 -6.03 12.06
C TYR A 91 -12.65 -5.18 11.34
N TYR A 92 -12.24 -4.08 11.96
CA TYR A 92 -11.18 -3.23 11.42
C TYR A 92 -9.81 -3.95 11.44
N GLY A 93 -9.48 -4.63 12.53
CA GLY A 93 -8.28 -5.46 12.63
C GLY A 93 -8.24 -6.58 11.58
N ILE A 94 -9.37 -7.26 11.35
CA ILE A 94 -9.51 -8.29 10.31
C ILE A 94 -9.27 -7.68 8.92
N PHE A 95 -9.81 -6.49 8.66
CA PHE A 95 -9.57 -5.80 7.40
C PHE A 95 -8.09 -5.47 7.19
N LEU A 96 -7.42 -4.88 8.19
CA LEU A 96 -5.98 -4.61 8.12
C LEU A 96 -5.17 -5.87 7.85
N MET A 97 -5.53 -6.98 8.50
CA MET A 97 -4.92 -8.29 8.24
C MET A 97 -5.13 -8.76 6.81
N ALA A 98 -6.31 -8.52 6.22
CA ALA A 98 -6.60 -8.87 4.84
C ALA A 98 -5.79 -8.03 3.84
N VAL A 99 -5.64 -6.72 4.09
CA VAL A 99 -4.78 -5.84 3.28
C VAL A 99 -3.32 -6.28 3.38
N PHE A 100 -2.83 -6.55 4.60
CA PHE A 100 -1.50 -7.10 4.85
C PHE A 100 -1.27 -8.43 4.10
N ALA A 101 -2.23 -9.35 4.20
CA ALA A 101 -2.18 -10.63 3.49
C ALA A 101 -2.17 -10.43 1.96
N GLY A 102 -2.93 -9.46 1.45
CA GLY A 102 -2.90 -9.07 0.04
C GLY A 102 -1.50 -8.63 -0.41
N GLY A 103 -0.88 -7.69 0.32
CA GLY A 103 0.47 -7.22 0.04
C GLY A 103 1.54 -8.32 0.15
N TRP A 104 1.46 -9.16 1.18
CA TRP A 104 2.32 -10.34 1.35
C TRP A 104 2.19 -11.28 0.14
N PHE A 105 0.96 -11.64 -0.21
CA PHE A 105 0.68 -12.61 -1.25
C PHE A 105 1.10 -12.08 -2.63
N GLY A 106 0.92 -10.79 -2.89
CA GLY A 106 1.41 -10.13 -4.10
C GLY A 106 2.92 -10.18 -4.23
N ASN A 107 3.65 -9.91 -3.14
CA ASN A 107 5.11 -9.98 -3.13
C ASN A 107 5.60 -11.43 -3.31
N TRP A 108 5.02 -12.38 -2.59
CA TRP A 108 5.34 -13.80 -2.70
C TRP A 108 5.13 -14.33 -4.12
N LEU A 109 3.96 -14.05 -4.73
CA LEU A 109 3.66 -14.46 -6.10
C LEU A 109 4.61 -13.80 -7.09
N GLY A 110 4.87 -12.50 -6.90
CA GLY A 110 5.81 -11.75 -7.70
C GLY A 110 7.21 -12.36 -7.68
N PHE A 111 7.71 -12.71 -6.50
CA PHE A 111 9.01 -13.37 -6.34
C PHE A 111 9.05 -14.72 -7.05
N LYS A 112 8.01 -15.55 -6.87
CA LYS A 112 7.88 -16.86 -7.52
C LYS A 112 7.87 -16.74 -9.05
N TRP A 113 7.15 -15.76 -9.60
CA TRP A 113 7.06 -15.57 -11.05
C TRP A 113 8.33 -14.96 -11.63
N VAL A 114 9.02 -14.08 -10.89
CA VAL A 114 10.36 -13.58 -11.27
C VAL A 114 11.35 -14.74 -11.37
N LEU A 115 11.42 -15.61 -10.36
CA LEU A 115 12.32 -16.78 -10.35
C LEU A 115 12.01 -17.80 -11.45
N ALA A 116 10.75 -17.87 -11.89
CA ALA A 116 10.30 -18.70 -12.99
C ALA A 116 10.45 -18.04 -14.39
N GLY A 117 11.02 -16.82 -14.47
CA GLY A 117 11.16 -16.08 -15.73
C GLY A 117 9.84 -15.53 -16.30
N LYS A 118 8.75 -15.58 -15.54
CA LYS A 118 7.38 -15.20 -15.95
C LYS A 118 7.07 -13.71 -15.71
N ARG A 119 8.07 -12.85 -15.84
CA ARG A 119 7.95 -11.41 -15.54
C ARG A 119 6.89 -10.69 -16.39
N LYS A 120 6.79 -11.02 -17.67
CA LYS A 120 5.76 -10.43 -18.56
C LYS A 120 4.35 -10.78 -18.08
N GLN A 121 4.12 -12.01 -17.66
CA GLN A 121 2.84 -12.44 -17.09
C GLN A 121 2.55 -11.70 -15.78
N LEU A 122 3.57 -11.53 -14.92
CA LEU A 122 3.43 -10.80 -13.66
C LEU A 122 2.96 -9.36 -13.90
N ARG A 123 3.60 -8.67 -14.86
CA ARG A 123 3.23 -7.30 -15.26
C ARG A 123 1.79 -7.20 -15.72
N ILE A 124 1.40 -8.08 -16.64
CA ILE A 124 0.03 -8.12 -17.13
C ILE A 124 -0.93 -8.35 -15.95
N PHE A 125 -0.62 -9.28 -15.07
CA PHE A 125 -1.50 -9.64 -13.96
C PHE A 125 -1.75 -8.49 -12.98
N TYR A 126 -0.70 -7.85 -12.46
CA TYR A 126 -0.92 -6.73 -11.53
C TYR A 126 -1.47 -5.47 -12.22
N LEU A 127 -1.15 -5.23 -13.50
CA LEU A 127 -1.75 -4.12 -14.26
C LEU A 127 -3.24 -4.33 -14.52
N VAL A 128 -3.65 -5.55 -14.83
CA VAL A 128 -5.07 -5.91 -14.98
C VAL A 128 -5.80 -5.74 -13.66
N LEU A 129 -5.22 -6.16 -12.53
CA LEU A 129 -5.81 -5.94 -11.21
C LEU A 129 -5.99 -4.44 -10.91
N VAL A 130 -4.97 -3.62 -11.19
CA VAL A 130 -5.08 -2.15 -11.05
C VAL A 130 -6.18 -1.61 -11.96
N ALA A 131 -6.22 -2.00 -13.23
CA ALA A 131 -7.23 -1.53 -14.18
C ALA A 131 -8.65 -1.90 -13.74
N ILE A 132 -8.88 -3.15 -13.32
CA ILE A 132 -10.18 -3.60 -12.78
C ILE A 132 -10.54 -2.78 -11.54
N THR A 133 -9.58 -2.54 -10.65
CA THR A 133 -9.80 -1.73 -9.44
C THR A 133 -10.23 -0.31 -9.82
N PHE A 134 -9.54 0.33 -10.77
CA PHE A 134 -9.93 1.64 -11.29
C PHE A 134 -11.33 1.63 -11.92
N ILE A 135 -11.67 0.62 -12.72
CA ILE A 135 -13.01 0.48 -13.33
C ILE A 135 -14.08 0.36 -12.24
N VAL A 136 -13.86 -0.46 -11.21
CA VAL A 136 -14.80 -0.63 -10.09
C VAL A 136 -14.97 0.69 -9.33
N VAL A 137 -13.88 1.41 -9.05
CA VAL A 137 -13.92 2.72 -8.41
C VAL A 137 -14.73 3.70 -9.26
N TRP A 138 -14.47 3.81 -10.57
CA TRP A 138 -15.18 4.74 -11.46
C TRP A 138 -16.64 4.37 -11.68
N ALA A 139 -16.96 3.08 -11.78
CA ALA A 139 -18.34 2.59 -11.88
C ALA A 139 -19.13 2.87 -10.60
N ARG A 140 -18.46 2.87 -9.44
CA ARG A 140 -19.07 3.16 -8.14
C ARG A 140 -19.19 4.65 -7.86
N TYR A 141 -18.23 5.43 -8.32
CA TYR A 141 -18.08 6.85 -8.06
C TYR A 141 -18.07 7.61 -9.40
N PRO A 142 -19.26 7.94 -9.96
CA PRO A 142 -19.39 8.53 -11.30
C PRO A 142 -18.73 9.91 -11.46
N ALA A 143 -18.30 10.53 -10.36
CA ALA A 143 -17.38 11.66 -10.37
C ALA A 143 -16.29 11.39 -9.32
N PRO A 144 -14.99 11.29 -9.69
CA PRO A 144 -13.91 11.09 -8.73
C PRO A 144 -13.72 12.29 -7.78
N VAL A 145 -14.30 13.44 -8.16
CA VAL A 145 -14.32 14.69 -7.42
C VAL A 145 -15.70 15.36 -7.63
N ARG A 146 -16.46 15.64 -6.56
CA ARG A 146 -17.70 16.45 -6.61
C ARG A 146 -17.39 17.89 -6.14
N ILE A 147 -18.07 18.91 -6.66
CA ILE A 147 -17.84 20.33 -6.28
C ILE A 147 -19.11 20.90 -5.60
N GLY A 148 -18.99 21.52 -4.41
CA GLY A 148 -20.11 21.89 -3.50
C GLY A 148 -19.68 22.18 -2.04
N THR A 149 -20.61 22.12 -1.07
CA THR A 149 -20.45 22.60 0.34
C THR A 149 -20.69 21.53 1.42
N TYR A 150 -20.25 21.78 2.68
CA TYR A 150 -20.48 20.88 3.85
C TYR A 150 -21.96 20.56 4.10
N GLU A 151 -22.82 21.57 4.00
CA GLU A 151 -24.27 21.42 4.25
C GLU A 151 -24.97 20.56 3.18
N GLU A 152 -24.45 20.56 1.94
CA GLU A 152 -24.95 19.69 0.87
C GLU A 152 -24.58 18.22 1.09
N PHE A 153 -23.39 17.95 1.64
CA PHE A 153 -22.98 16.59 2.00
C PHE A 153 -23.78 16.01 3.17
N LYS A 154 -24.05 16.81 4.21
CA LYS A 154 -24.87 16.39 5.35
C LYS A 154 -26.28 15.96 4.94
N ARG A 155 -26.81 16.54 3.85
CA ARG A 155 -28.13 16.22 3.28
C ARG A 155 -28.14 14.98 2.40
N ASP A 156 -27.01 14.56 1.85
CA ASP A 156 -26.87 13.35 1.04
C ASP A 156 -25.56 12.62 1.36
N PRO A 157 -25.49 11.84 2.45
CA PRO A 157 -24.28 11.13 2.86
C PRO A 157 -23.85 10.00 1.90
N ASN A 158 -24.66 9.68 0.88
CA ASN A 158 -24.31 8.75 -0.19
C ASN A 158 -23.59 9.45 -1.36
N ALA A 159 -23.55 10.79 -1.35
CA ALA A 159 -22.77 11.60 -2.28
C ALA A 159 -21.29 11.63 -1.88
N LEU A 160 -20.40 11.61 -2.87
CA LEU A 160 -19.01 11.99 -2.65
C LEU A 160 -18.91 13.45 -2.17
N PRO A 161 -17.93 13.75 -1.31
CA PRO A 161 -17.75 15.05 -0.67
C PRO A 161 -17.34 16.09 -1.70
N TYR A 162 -17.33 17.34 -1.27
CA TYR A 162 -17.06 18.45 -2.15
C TYR A 162 -15.66 19.04 -1.93
N TYR A 163 -14.79 18.96 -2.95
CA TYR A 163 -13.32 19.00 -2.74
C TYR A 163 -12.68 20.40 -2.83
N THR A 164 -13.36 21.39 -3.44
CA THR A 164 -12.70 22.65 -3.86
C THR A 164 -13.06 23.88 -3.03
N GLN A 165 -14.09 23.81 -2.19
CA GLN A 165 -14.55 24.96 -1.40
C GLN A 165 -13.99 24.98 0.03
N ASP A 166 -13.47 23.85 0.53
CA ASP A 166 -12.85 23.76 1.85
C ASP A 166 -11.34 23.50 1.74
N LYS A 167 -10.55 24.52 2.07
CA LYS A 167 -9.08 24.46 2.05
C LYS A 167 -8.55 23.38 3.00
N THR A 168 -9.22 23.12 4.11
CA THR A 168 -8.82 22.12 5.12
C THR A 168 -8.93 20.72 4.54
N PHE A 169 -10.04 20.43 3.84
CA PHE A 169 -10.25 19.15 3.17
C PHE A 169 -9.20 18.93 2.06
N PHE A 170 -8.95 19.94 1.23
CA PHE A 170 -7.94 19.87 0.17
C PHE A 170 -6.54 19.60 0.74
N TYR A 171 -6.14 20.27 1.82
CA TYR A 171 -4.85 20.02 2.46
C TYR A 171 -4.78 18.62 3.11
N CYS A 172 -5.84 18.16 3.77
CA CYS A 172 -5.88 16.80 4.31
C CYS A 172 -5.82 15.72 3.22
N PHE A 173 -6.48 15.94 2.08
CA PHE A 173 -6.38 15.06 0.91
C PHE A 173 -4.94 15.01 0.38
N LEU A 174 -4.28 16.16 0.23
CA LEU A 174 -2.87 16.22 -0.18
C LEU A 174 -1.95 15.54 0.84
N VAL A 175 -2.14 15.76 2.13
CA VAL A 175 -1.36 15.11 3.19
C VAL A 175 -1.56 13.59 3.16
N LEU A 176 -2.79 13.10 3.02
CA LEU A 176 -3.07 11.67 2.90
C LEU A 176 -2.44 11.07 1.64
N LEU A 177 -2.51 11.77 0.50
CA LEU A 177 -1.89 11.33 -0.75
C LEU A 177 -0.36 11.30 -0.63
N LEU A 178 0.25 12.25 0.10
CA LEU A 178 1.68 12.26 0.36
C LEU A 178 2.08 11.15 1.33
N ILE A 179 1.35 10.96 2.44
CA ILE A 179 1.60 9.89 3.41
C ILE A 179 1.44 8.52 2.75
N ALA A 180 0.43 8.33 1.92
CA ALA A 180 0.20 7.07 1.20
C ALA A 180 1.20 6.89 0.04
N GLY A 181 1.41 7.89 -0.81
CA GLY A 181 2.13 7.76 -2.08
C GLY A 181 3.64 7.89 -1.98
N LEU A 182 4.14 8.76 -1.08
CA LEU A 182 5.57 9.03 -0.97
C LEU A 182 6.40 7.79 -0.56
N PRO A 183 5.97 6.96 0.40
CA PRO A 183 6.71 5.74 0.78
C PRO A 183 6.73 4.69 -0.33
N LEU A 184 5.64 4.54 -1.08
CA LEU A 184 5.60 3.68 -2.28
C LEU A 184 6.68 4.14 -3.27
N LEU A 185 6.71 5.45 -3.56
CA LEU A 185 7.66 6.05 -4.48
C LEU A 185 9.11 5.89 -4.00
N ILE A 186 9.38 6.17 -2.72
CA ILE A 186 10.71 6.00 -2.11
C ILE A 186 11.14 4.53 -2.19
N GLY A 187 10.27 3.59 -1.83
CA GLY A 187 10.55 2.15 -1.90
C GLY A 187 10.85 1.70 -3.33
N PHE A 188 10.10 2.22 -4.30
CA PHE A 188 10.28 1.90 -5.71
C PHE A 188 11.62 2.43 -6.21
N ILE A 189 11.93 3.71 -5.94
CA ILE A 189 13.22 4.33 -6.29
C ILE A 189 14.38 3.54 -5.68
N LYS A 190 14.31 3.19 -4.39
CA LYS A 190 15.34 2.37 -3.71
C LYS A 190 15.54 1.03 -4.41
N SER A 191 14.47 0.34 -4.79
CA SER A 191 14.55 -0.93 -5.53
C SER A 191 15.19 -0.74 -6.91
N ARG A 192 14.90 0.36 -7.60
CA ARG A 192 15.54 0.69 -8.89
C ARG A 192 17.01 1.06 -8.75
N MET A 193 17.40 1.70 -7.65
CA MET A 193 18.81 1.98 -7.36
C MET A 193 19.60 0.68 -7.11
N GLU A 194 19.03 -0.28 -6.38
CA GLU A 194 19.63 -1.59 -6.17
C GLU A 194 19.83 -2.35 -7.49
N VAL A 195 18.85 -2.29 -8.40
CA VAL A 195 19.00 -2.84 -9.77
C VAL A 195 20.16 -2.18 -10.53
N LYS A 196 20.34 -0.87 -10.41
CA LYS A 196 21.46 -0.17 -11.06
C LYS A 196 22.81 -0.65 -10.53
N GLN A 197 22.92 -0.90 -9.22
CA GLN A 197 24.15 -1.42 -8.61
C GLN A 197 24.51 -2.82 -9.13
N VAL A 198 23.50 -3.71 -9.23
CA VAL A 198 23.70 -5.06 -9.80
C VAL A 198 24.12 -4.98 -11.26
N LYS A 199 23.51 -4.10 -12.06
CA LYS A 199 23.90 -3.88 -13.46
C LYS A 199 25.31 -3.30 -13.63
N ALA A 200 25.79 -2.56 -12.63
CA ALA A 200 27.17 -2.07 -12.59
C ALA A 200 28.19 -3.16 -12.16
N GLY A 201 27.75 -4.41 -12.00
CA GLY A 201 28.62 -5.56 -11.81
C GLY A 201 28.85 -5.96 -10.36
N SER A 202 28.13 -5.40 -9.38
CA SER A 202 28.31 -5.78 -7.98
C SER A 202 27.00 -5.97 -7.22
N ILE A 203 26.81 -7.17 -6.68
CA ILE A 203 25.74 -7.50 -5.71
C ILE A 203 26.25 -7.46 -4.26
N GLU A 204 27.57 -7.36 -4.05
CA GLU A 204 28.17 -7.35 -2.72
C GLU A 204 27.64 -6.27 -1.76
N PRO A 205 27.36 -5.02 -2.18
CA PRO A 205 26.83 -3.99 -1.29
C PRO A 205 25.46 -4.40 -0.70
N LEU A 206 24.64 -5.08 -1.51
CA LEU A 206 23.34 -5.61 -1.09
C LEU A 206 23.50 -6.78 -0.11
N ILE A 207 24.44 -7.67 -0.37
CA ILE A 207 24.71 -8.84 0.49
C ILE A 207 25.36 -8.42 1.81
N LYS A 208 26.25 -7.43 1.81
CA LYS A 208 26.94 -6.93 3.01
C LYS A 208 26.08 -6.00 3.85
N SER A 209 25.13 -5.27 3.23
CA SER A 209 24.23 -4.38 3.98
C SER A 209 23.36 -5.16 4.97
N PRO A 210 23.22 -4.71 6.24
CA PRO A 210 22.38 -5.40 7.20
C PRO A 210 20.92 -5.48 6.71
N LEU A 211 20.19 -6.48 7.19
CA LEU A 211 18.73 -6.44 7.08
C LEU A 211 18.23 -5.19 7.85
N PRO A 212 17.10 -4.58 7.48
CA PRO A 212 16.64 -3.33 8.10
C PRO A 212 16.22 -3.43 9.57
N TRP A 213 16.52 -4.54 10.26
CA TRP A 213 16.20 -4.79 11.66
C TRP A 213 17.44 -4.65 12.54
N PRO A 214 17.27 -4.30 13.83
CA PRO A 214 18.40 -4.10 14.71
C PRO A 214 19.17 -5.41 14.86
N ARG A 215 20.50 -5.30 14.93
CA ARG A 215 21.35 -6.43 15.32
C ARG A 215 20.82 -6.97 16.64
N SER A 216 20.49 -8.25 16.69
CA SER A 216 20.39 -8.97 17.96
C SER A 216 21.80 -9.16 18.50
N ASP A 217 22.43 -8.06 18.90
CA ASP A 217 23.62 -8.09 19.74
C ASP A 217 23.14 -8.01 21.20
N THR A 218 22.36 -9.01 21.62
CA THR A 218 22.03 -9.36 23.02
C THR A 218 21.61 -10.81 23.08
#